data_AF-A0A1I3XE87-F1
#
_entry.id   AF-A0A1I3XE87-F1
#
_cell.length_a   1.000
_cell.length_b   1.000
_cell.length_c   1.000
_cell.angle_alpha   90.00
_cell.angle_beta   90.00
_cell.angle_gamma   90.00
#
_symmetry.space_group_name_H-M   'P 1'
#
loop_
_entity.id
_entity.type
_entity.pdbx_description
1 polymer ?
#
loop_
_entity_poly.entity_id
_entity_poly.type
_entity_poly.pdbx_seq_one_letter_code
_entity_poly.pdbx_strand_id
1 'polypeptide(L)' 'MKVIKPAPMTRDEFNAKVADLGLSRRELCKRIGVGKSAVDNYALGRAPVPLTVMLALLALEHGLHPDFPAETAA' A
#
# COMPACT_ATOMS: atom_id res chain seq x y z
N MET A 1 4.91 -23.20 -9.30
CA MET A 1 4.90 -22.87 -7.86
C MET A 1 5.12 -21.38 -7.70
N LYS A 2 4.12 -20.62 -7.23
CA LYS A 2 4.30 -19.19 -6.94
C LYS A 2 5.06 -19.12 -5.60
N VAL A 3 6.30 -18.64 -5.63
CA VAL A 3 7.10 -18.40 -4.42
C VAL A 3 6.36 -17.33 -3.62
N ILE A 4 5.67 -17.73 -2.55
CA ILE A 4 5.10 -16.79 -1.60
C ILE A 4 6.26 -16.36 -0.72
N LYS A 5 6.93 -15.27 -1.11
CA LYS A 5 7.85 -14.57 -0.19
C LYS A 5 7.01 -14.14 1.02
N PRO A 6 7.52 -14.29 2.25
CA PRO A 6 6.83 -13.80 3.43
C PRO A 6 6.49 -12.33 3.21
N ALA A 7 5.22 -11.98 3.43
CA ALA A 7 4.78 -10.60 3.32
C ALA A 7 5.59 -9.79 4.35
N PRO A 8 6.28 -8.71 3.95
CA PRO A 8 7.07 -7.90 4.87
C PRO A 8 6.20 -7.16 5.91
N MET A 9 4.89 -7.12 5.71
CA MET A 9 3.90 -6.51 6.59
C MET A 9 2.61 -7.33 6.57
N THR A 10 2.01 -7.52 7.74
CA THR A 10 0.71 -8.17 7.94
C THR A 10 -0.45 -7.23 7.59
N ARG A 11 -1.67 -7.78 7.45
CA ARG A 11 -2.87 -6.96 7.20
C ARG A 11 -3.12 -5.97 8.35
N ASP A 12 -2.84 -6.40 9.58
CA ASP A 12 -3.20 -5.64 10.78
C ASP A 12 -2.23 -4.46 10.93
N GLU A 13 -0.94 -4.68 10.68
CA GLU A 13 0.06 -3.62 10.56
C GLU A 13 -0.24 -2.64 9.42
N PHE A 14 -0.70 -3.14 8.27
CA PHE A 14 -1.10 -2.30 7.14
C PHE A 14 -2.29 -1.40 7.52
N ASN A 15 -3.34 -1.97 8.12
CA ASN A 15 -4.51 -1.22 8.54
C ASN A 15 -4.17 -0.19 9.64
N ALA A 16 -3.29 -0.54 10.58
CA ALA A 16 -2.79 0.37 11.60
C ALA A 16 -2.05 1.56 10.98
N LYS A 17 -1.06 1.32 10.11
CA LYS A 17 -0.32 2.41 9.43
C LYS A 17 -1.23 3.33 8.63
N VAL A 18 -2.19 2.78 7.89
CA VAL A 18 -3.12 3.60 7.10
C VAL A 18 -4.01 4.46 8.01
N ALA A 19 -4.41 3.93 9.17
CA ALA A 19 -5.16 4.69 10.18
C ALA A 19 -4.30 5.77 10.83
N ASP A 20 -3.04 5.48 11.16
CA ASP A 20 -2.09 6.43 11.76
C ASP A 20 -1.78 7.60 10.82
N LEU A 21 -1.70 7.34 9.52
CA LEU A 21 -1.57 8.36 8.48
C LEU A 21 -2.85 9.22 8.30
N GLY A 22 -3.97 8.84 8.91
CA GLY A 22 -5.26 9.52 8.75
C GLY A 22 -5.80 9.50 7.33
N LEU A 23 -5.31 8.59 6.48
CA LEU A 23 -5.65 8.55 5.05
C LEU A 23 -6.86 7.66 4.80
N SER A 24 -7.79 8.16 3.98
CA SER A 24 -8.82 7.29 3.41
C SER A 24 -8.18 6.32 2.39
N ARG A 25 -8.77 5.14 2.21
CA ARG A 25 -8.30 4.17 1.18
C ARG A 25 -8.22 4.79 -0.22
N ARG A 26 -9.14 5.71 -0.55
CA ARG A 26 -9.15 6.43 -1.84
C ARG A 26 -7.93 7.35 -1.96
N GLU A 27 -7.60 8.06 -0.90
CA GLU A 27 -6.45 8.96 -0.85
C GLU A 27 -5.13 8.18 -0.89
N LEU A 28 -5.07 7.04 -0.18
CA LEU A 28 -3.94 6.12 -0.25
C LEU A 28 -3.69 5.62 -1.68
N CYS A 29 -4.74 5.22 -2.39
CA CYS A 29 -4.63 4.76 -3.78
C CYS A 29 -4.04 5.85 -4.69
N LYS A 30 -4.47 7.11 -4.50
CA LYS A 30 -3.93 8.25 -5.27
C LYS A 30 -2.46 8.49 -4.95
N ARG A 31 -2.09 8.47 -3.68
CA ARG A 31 -0.71 8.78 -3.25
C ARG A 31 0.28 7.66 -3.54
N ILE A 32 -0.13 6.40 -3.52
CA ILE A 32 0.77 5.27 -3.74
C ILE A 32 0.70 4.78 -5.20
N GLY A 33 -0.28 5.23 -5.99
CA GLY A 33 -0.48 4.79 -7.37
C GLY A 33 -0.95 3.33 -7.47
N VAL A 34 -1.66 2.83 -6.46
CA VAL A 34 -2.13 1.44 -6.40
C VAL A 34 -3.64 1.38 -6.60
N GLY A 35 -4.10 0.43 -7.40
CA GLY A 35 -5.53 0.22 -7.64
C GLY A 35 -6.31 -0.14 -6.38
N LYS A 36 -7.54 0.36 -6.26
CA LYS A 36 -8.42 0.15 -5.10
C LYS A 36 -8.59 -1.33 -4.73
N SER A 37 -8.79 -2.20 -5.73
CA SER A 37 -8.95 -3.64 -5.51
C SER A 37 -7.72 -4.29 -4.87
N ALA A 38 -6.51 -3.80 -5.19
CA ALA A 38 -5.29 -4.29 -4.58
C ALA A 38 -5.20 -3.86 -3.11
N VAL A 39 -5.49 -2.58 -2.82
CA VAL A 39 -5.57 -2.05 -1.44
C VAL A 39 -6.59 -2.82 -0.60
N ASP A 40 -7.78 -3.11 -1.15
CA ASP A 40 -8.81 -3.89 -0.46
C ASP A 40 -8.34 -5.33 -0.20
N ASN A 41 -7.65 -5.96 -1.15
CA ASN A 41 -7.07 -7.29 -0.95
C ASN A 41 -5.99 -7.32 0.15
N TYR A 42 -5.19 -6.26 0.29
CA TYR A 42 -4.22 -6.12 1.38
C TYR A 42 -4.90 -5.94 2.73
N ALA A 43 -5.86 -5.01 2.80
CA ALA A 43 -6.60 -4.70 4.02
C ALA A 43 -7.40 -5.92 4.54
N LEU A 44 -7.92 -6.75 3.63
CA LEU A 44 -8.65 -7.98 3.96
C LEU A 44 -7.73 -9.20 4.18
N GLY A 45 -6.42 -9.07 3.98
CA GLY A 45 -5.46 -10.19 4.07
C GLY A 45 -5.63 -11.25 2.98
N ARG A 46 -6.29 -10.92 1.87
CA ARG A 46 -6.47 -11.81 0.70
C ARG A 46 -5.23 -11.87 -0.18
N ALA A 47 -4.38 -10.84 -0.11
CA ALA A 47 -3.09 -10.79 -0.78
C ALA A 47 -2.01 -10.26 0.18
N PRO A 48 -0.77 -10.74 0.05
CA PRO A 48 0.35 -10.19 0.80
C PRO A 48 0.63 -8.75 0.36
N VAL A 49 0.99 -7.90 1.32
CA VAL A 49 1.42 -6.52 1.06
C VAL A 49 2.80 -6.54 0.38
N PRO A 50 2.97 -5.98 -0.83
CA PRO A 50 4.27 -5.92 -1.48
C PRO A 50 5.23 -4.96 -0.76
N LEU A 51 6.54 -5.22 -0.85
CA LEU A 51 7.58 -4.35 -0.28
C LEU A 51 7.48 -2.90 -0.77
N THR A 52 7.15 -2.69 -2.05
CA THR A 52 6.98 -1.35 -2.63
C THR A 52 5.89 -0.55 -1.93
N VAL A 53 4.78 -1.19 -1.56
CA VAL A 53 3.67 -0.54 -0.84
C VAL A 53 4.08 -0.18 0.58
N MET A 54 4.82 -1.08 1.24
CA MET A 54 5.35 -0.81 2.58
C MET A 54 6.32 0.39 2.58
N LEU A 55 7.22 0.47 1.60
CA LEU A 55 8.14 1.59 1.45
C LEU A 55 7.39 2.91 1.16
N ALA A 56 6.34 2.86 0.34
CA ALA A 56 5.52 4.04 0.06
C ALA A 56 4.75 4.53 1.30
N LEU A 57 4.22 3.61 2.12
CA LEU A 57 3.62 3.97 3.42
C LEU A 57 4.63 4.65 4.35
N LEU A 58 5.84 4.09 4.45
CA LEU A 58 6.92 4.66 5.25
C LEU A 58 7.32 6.05 4.73
N ALA A 59 7.41 6.22 3.41
CA ALA A 59 7.68 7.52 2.79
C ALA A 59 6.61 8.55 3.21
N LEU A 60 5.33 8.17 3.15
CA LEU A 60 4.22 9.02 3.59
C LEU A 60 4.29 9.38 5.08
N GLU A 61 4.68 8.44 5.96
CA GLU A 61 4.89 8.72 7.39
C GLU A 61 5.99 9.77 7.62
N HIS A 62 7.02 9.77 6.79
CA HIS A 62 8.11 10.75 6.84
C HIS A 62 7.80 12.06 6.09
N GLY A 63 6.57 12.26 5.62
CA GLY A 63 6.18 13.44 4.86
C GLY A 63 6.76 13.51 3.45
N LEU A 64 7.36 12.41 2.97
CA LEU A 64 7.75 12.27 1.58
C LEU A 64 6.48 11.96 0.80
N HIS A 65 6.20 12.76 -0.22
CA HIS A 65 5.13 12.49 -1.16
C HIS A 65 5.73 11.69 -2.31
N PRO A 66 5.55 10.36 -2.34
CA PRO A 66 5.79 9.61 -3.54
C PRO A 66 4.69 9.98 -4.54
N ASP A 67 4.81 11.14 -5.20
CA ASP A 67 3.97 11.47 -6.35
C ASP A 67 4.43 10.55 -7.50
N PHE A 68 4.07 9.26 -7.41
CA PHE A 68 4.14 8.33 -8.51
C PHE A 68 2.96 8.67 -9.42
N PRO A 69 3.16 9.35 -10.56
CA PRO A 69 2.07 9.61 -11.48
C PRO A 69 1.46 8.25 -11.87
N ALA A 70 0.13 8.16 -11.86
CA ALA A 70 -0.61 6.96 -12.26
C ALA A 70 -0.44 6.59 -13.75
N GLU A 71 0.48 7.22 -14.47
CA GLU A 71 0.77 7.02 -15.88
C GLU A 71 2.07 6.22 -16.09
N THR A 72 1.92 4.91 -16.21
CA THR A 72 2.50 4.16 -17.32
C THR A 72 1.62 2.94 -17.62
N ALA A 73 0.37 3.23 -17.97
CA ALA A 73 -0.43 2.32 -18.78
C ALA A 73 -0.30 2.80 -20.24
N ALA A 74 0.78 2.37 -20.90
CA ALA A 74 0.98 2.45 -22.34
C ALA A 74 1.57 1.12 -22.81
#